data_AF-A0A956NHV1-F1
#
_entry.id   AF-A0A956NHV1-F1
#
_cell.length_a   1.000
_cell.length_b   1.000
_cell.length_c   1.000
_cell.angle_alpha   90.00
_cell.angle_beta   90.00
_cell.angle_gamma   90.00
#
_symmetry.space_group_name_H-M   'P 1'
#
loop_
_entity.id
_entity.type
_entity.pdbx_description
1 polymer ?
#
loop_
_entity_poly.entity_id
_entity_poly.type
_entity_poly.pdbx_seq_one_letter_code
_entity_poly.pdbx_strand_id
1 'polypeptide(L)'
;MPRILIDITQALGNLRSRLVPAKHAENAAETRSAARPANSVDVSSVVATPVDTVHQTGTRRSATPGQGRVSDPSSPVDPSARFAPIFERAHRIHQLFSLAQDAATSNAALLDRIHAMTSAASGGGFAAVTHSLVGTTGRLDIHANETVSAIGRALEEIRSLETTIRDLEAAFGTLEERVSSIEDTATKIADVAEMSHLLSLNARIEANRAGQQAAGFKVVAQEVGELARRTQSLSDEIDNEVSQIGESLGSFQGLFETNRTSLNHAGEAVATLEETAQGISSDTEVLVGVTRDVETLAHSQVAIQDGFDWLRRHGEWVEQSAAALVEGLSSECDAVDHAIRRSGGGQIATDVRRFRDDMVRALRDDLPDLGERAVANAVSSEHPPAVLLQALAEASMDVFLGQTRRDEPLETYYRNGRILQHAVTAIEPLVPESFYAHAPVVVLGNAHEDYHDLGRRLVATSMRAAGFRVIDLGLSVSNETFVETAIREKADVIGVSSLLLHTAKAIPDLKQALVEMGRRDIGVIAGGAPFIVDPDMRKRYGADGVGRSPYEAIRLVRHLVSRSGRIATLASGRRAA
;
A
#
# COMPACT_ATOMS: atom_id res chain seq x y z
N MET A 1 -16.27 21.85 48.85
CA MET A 1 -16.24 20.38 49.08
C MET A 1 -16.62 19.48 47.88
N PRO A 2 -17.67 19.70 47.07
CA PRO A 2 -18.10 18.72 46.04
C PRO A 2 -17.10 18.57 44.88
N ARG A 3 -16.58 19.70 44.36
CA ARG A 3 -15.72 19.80 43.16
C ARG A 3 -14.45 18.94 43.19
N ILE A 4 -14.01 18.54 44.37
CA ILE A 4 -12.69 17.97 44.61
C ILE A 4 -12.74 16.47 44.88
N LEU A 5 -13.82 15.99 45.52
CA LEU A 5 -14.14 14.56 45.57
C LEU A 5 -14.44 13.98 44.17
N ILE A 6 -14.93 14.82 43.25
CA ILE A 6 -15.22 14.51 41.85
C ILE A 6 -13.93 14.21 41.08
N ASP A 7 -12.98 15.14 41.09
CA ASP A 7 -11.68 14.99 40.41
C ASP A 7 -10.85 13.80 40.95
N ILE A 8 -11.00 13.47 42.25
CA ILE A 8 -10.40 12.29 42.91
C ILE A 8 -10.88 10.99 42.30
N THR A 9 -12.18 10.83 42.24
CA THR A 9 -12.78 9.57 41.79
C THR A 9 -12.50 9.39 40.30
N GLN A 10 -12.38 10.48 39.54
CA GLN A 10 -12.13 10.48 38.09
C GLN A 10 -10.72 10.00 37.81
N ALA A 11 -9.77 10.50 38.59
CA ALA A 11 -8.38 10.13 38.43
C ALA A 11 -8.10 8.70 38.93
N LEU A 12 -8.75 8.23 40.00
CA LEU A 12 -8.56 6.87 40.54
C LEU A 12 -9.36 5.79 39.81
N GLY A 13 -10.57 6.10 39.35
CA GLY A 13 -11.46 5.18 38.64
C GLY A 13 -10.93 4.83 37.25
N ASN A 14 -10.54 5.84 36.47
CA ASN A 14 -9.96 5.67 35.14
C ASN A 14 -8.57 4.99 35.14
N LEU A 15 -7.89 5.04 36.27
CA LEU A 15 -6.57 4.45 36.48
C LEU A 15 -6.66 2.96 36.84
N ARG A 16 -7.76 2.54 37.47
CA ARG A 16 -7.98 1.16 37.92
C ARG A 16 -8.70 0.28 36.90
N SER A 17 -9.56 0.83 36.04
CA SER A 17 -10.20 0.05 34.96
C SER A 17 -9.20 -0.37 33.88
N ARG A 18 -8.10 0.35 33.73
CA ARG A 18 -7.05 0.07 32.75
C ARG A 18 -5.90 -0.80 33.28
N LEU A 19 -5.88 -1.10 34.58
CA LEU A 19 -4.93 -2.01 35.24
C LEU A 19 -5.29 -3.50 35.14
N VAL A 20 -6.41 -3.86 34.49
CA VAL A 20 -6.70 -5.27 34.19
C VAL A 20 -5.79 -5.70 33.02
N PRO A 21 -4.86 -6.64 33.22
CA PRO A 21 -3.98 -7.07 32.15
C PRO A 21 -4.80 -7.71 31.03
N ALA A 22 -4.57 -7.27 29.80
CA ALA A 22 -4.96 -8.04 28.62
C ALA A 22 -4.22 -9.38 28.68
N LYS A 23 -4.93 -10.45 29.09
CA LYS A 23 -4.44 -11.83 28.98
C LYS A 23 -4.30 -12.20 27.51
N HIS A 24 -3.17 -11.85 26.90
CA HIS A 24 -2.70 -12.46 25.65
C HIS A 24 -1.26 -12.92 25.86
N ALA A 25 -1.13 -14.14 26.37
CA ALA A 25 0.11 -14.91 26.38
C ALA A 25 -0.24 -16.41 26.31
N GLU A 26 -0.86 -16.83 25.22
CA GLU A 26 -0.92 -18.24 24.79
C GLU A 26 -0.66 -18.24 23.27
N ASN A 27 0.63 -18.27 22.89
CA ASN A 27 1.19 -18.83 21.64
C ASN A 27 2.63 -18.35 21.39
N ALA A 28 3.53 -18.53 22.37
CA ALA A 28 4.96 -18.28 22.18
C ALA A 28 5.82 -19.41 22.81
N ALA A 29 5.36 -20.65 22.67
CA ALA A 29 6.04 -21.83 23.15
C ALA A 29 6.43 -22.76 21.99
N GLU A 30 7.04 -22.23 20.93
CA GLU A 30 7.71 -23.05 19.91
C GLU A 30 8.67 -22.16 19.12
N THR A 31 9.89 -22.01 19.62
CA THR A 31 11.16 -21.61 18.94
C THR A 31 12.08 -20.86 19.92
N ARG A 32 12.68 -21.57 20.86
CA ARG A 32 13.91 -21.13 21.53
C ARG A 32 14.93 -22.26 21.53
N SER A 33 15.72 -22.32 20.47
CA SER A 33 17.02 -22.97 20.46
C SER A 33 17.94 -22.17 19.54
N ALA A 34 18.80 -21.33 20.14
CA ALA A 34 20.20 -21.09 19.75
C ALA A 34 20.75 -19.81 20.40
N ALA A 35 21.82 -20.02 21.18
CA ALA A 35 22.99 -19.16 21.42
C ALA A 35 22.81 -17.63 21.66
N ARG A 36 23.02 -17.24 22.92
CA ARG A 36 23.47 -15.90 23.35
C ARG A 36 24.93 -15.65 22.92
N PRO A 37 25.31 -14.40 22.59
CA PRO A 37 26.57 -13.84 23.05
C PRO A 37 26.31 -12.75 24.12
N ALA A 38 27.20 -12.73 25.11
CA ALA A 38 27.20 -11.80 26.22
C ALA A 38 27.60 -10.40 25.77
N ASN A 39 26.78 -9.40 26.10
CA ASN A 39 27.22 -8.04 26.42
C ASN A 39 26.14 -7.36 27.24
N SER A 40 26.30 -7.42 28.57
CA SER A 40 25.54 -6.66 29.55
C SER A 40 26.07 -5.23 29.55
N VAL A 41 25.30 -4.29 29.01
CA VAL A 41 25.48 -2.88 29.31
C VAL A 41 24.60 -2.57 30.52
N ASP A 42 25.28 -2.22 31.61
CA ASP A 42 24.71 -1.83 32.90
C ASP A 42 24.01 -0.47 32.74
N VAL A 43 22.68 -0.46 32.81
CA VAL A 43 21.84 0.76 32.77
C VAL A 43 21.41 1.12 34.18
N SER A 44 22.40 1.35 35.06
CA SER A 44 22.21 1.89 36.40
C SER A 44 22.64 3.36 36.46
N SER A 45 22.15 4.21 35.56
CA SER A 45 22.17 5.67 35.76
C SER A 45 21.47 6.39 34.62
N VAL A 46 20.24 6.89 34.85
CA VAL A 46 19.77 8.21 34.35
C VAL A 46 18.53 8.60 35.18
N VAL A 47 18.72 9.66 35.98
CA VAL A 47 17.75 10.54 36.67
C VAL A 47 16.94 9.93 37.84
N ALA A 48 17.60 9.88 39.00
CA ALA A 48 16.96 10.16 40.28
C ALA A 48 17.50 11.50 40.79
N THR A 49 16.69 12.56 40.80
CA THR A 49 16.97 13.76 41.60
C THR A 49 16.21 13.64 42.93
N PRO A 50 16.88 13.77 44.09
CA PRO A 50 16.25 13.62 45.39
C PRO A 50 15.45 14.88 45.77
N VAL A 51 14.36 14.65 46.48
CA VAL A 51 13.54 15.69 47.11
C VAL A 51 14.30 16.23 48.31
N ASP A 52 14.84 17.45 48.19
CA ASP A 52 15.52 18.13 49.29
C ASP A 52 14.55 18.42 50.44
N THR A 53 14.97 17.96 51.60
CA THR A 53 14.32 18.16 52.89
C THR A 53 14.74 19.55 53.38
N VAL A 54 13.80 20.49 53.48
CA VAL A 54 14.09 21.84 53.98
C VAL A 54 14.39 21.80 55.48
N HIS A 55 15.68 21.69 55.83
CA HIS A 55 16.21 22.08 57.13
C HIS A 55 16.62 23.56 57.07
N GLN A 56 15.85 24.44 57.70
CA GLN A 56 16.26 25.82 57.96
C GLN A 56 17.22 25.89 59.15
N THR A 57 18.47 26.27 58.89
CA THR A 57 19.38 26.97 59.81
C THR A 57 20.06 28.05 58.96
N GLY A 58 20.28 29.30 59.34
CA GLY A 58 19.83 30.20 60.39
C GLY A 58 20.46 31.56 60.05
N THR A 59 19.92 32.68 60.52
CA THR A 59 20.71 33.87 60.91
C THR A 59 19.81 34.94 61.51
N ARG A 60 20.22 35.41 62.69
CA ARG A 60 19.65 36.51 63.46
C ARG A 60 19.71 37.82 62.66
N ARG A 61 18.61 38.60 62.69
CA ARG A 61 18.70 40.03 63.04
C ARG A 61 17.37 40.55 63.61
N SER A 62 17.55 41.27 64.71
CA SER A 62 16.64 42.01 65.58
C SER A 62 15.47 42.77 64.93
N ALA A 63 14.26 42.54 65.46
CA ALA A 63 13.30 43.60 65.81
C ALA A 63 12.29 43.06 66.84
N THR A 64 11.95 43.89 67.82
CA THR A 64 11.19 43.65 69.06
C THR A 64 9.71 43.25 68.89
N PRO A 65 9.07 42.67 69.95
CA PRO A 65 7.80 41.97 69.85
C PRO A 65 6.58 42.90 69.98
N GLY A 66 5.71 42.89 68.97
CA GLY A 66 4.35 43.41 69.04
C GLY A 66 3.37 42.28 69.35
N GLN A 67 2.74 42.33 70.51
CA GLN A 67 1.63 41.48 70.93
C GLN A 67 0.51 41.47 69.88
N GLY A 68 0.02 40.28 69.51
CA GLY A 68 -1.08 40.15 68.56
C GLY A 68 -1.69 38.75 68.54
N ARG A 69 -2.51 38.47 69.56
CA ARG A 69 -3.62 37.49 69.63
C ARG A 69 -3.43 36.06 69.08
N VAL A 70 -3.40 35.17 70.07
CA VAL A 70 -3.83 33.77 70.05
C VAL A 70 -5.21 33.59 69.37
N SER A 71 -5.23 32.67 68.41
CA SER A 71 -6.31 31.77 67.98
C SER A 71 -7.73 32.31 67.75
N ASP A 72 -8.19 32.20 66.51
CA ASP A 72 -9.53 31.67 66.23
C ASP A 72 -9.38 30.38 65.38
N PRO A 73 -9.58 29.18 65.94
CA PRO A 73 -9.51 27.91 65.21
C PRO A 73 -10.86 27.52 64.57
N SER A 74 -11.83 28.44 64.46
CA SER A 74 -13.18 28.13 63.95
C SER A 74 -13.44 28.54 62.49
N SER A 75 -12.41 28.87 61.71
CA SER A 75 -12.55 28.95 60.25
C SER A 75 -12.49 27.55 59.64
N PRO A 76 -13.51 27.10 58.87
CA PRO A 76 -13.42 25.83 58.17
C PRO A 76 -12.28 25.95 57.15
N VAL A 77 -11.13 25.35 57.45
CA VAL A 77 -10.05 25.15 56.48
C VAL A 77 -10.69 24.39 55.33
N ASP A 78 -10.86 25.04 54.17
CA ASP A 78 -11.54 24.45 53.03
C ASP A 78 -10.85 23.12 52.70
N PRO A 79 -11.52 21.97 52.85
CA PRO A 79 -10.94 20.66 52.56
C PRO A 79 -10.43 20.59 51.11
N SER A 80 -10.91 21.48 50.23
CA SER A 80 -10.45 21.63 48.85
C SER A 80 -8.94 21.84 48.71
N ALA A 81 -8.37 22.77 49.47
CA ALA A 81 -6.99 23.23 49.30
C ALA A 81 -5.98 22.18 49.77
N ARG A 82 -6.39 21.31 50.71
CA ARG A 82 -5.55 20.27 51.29
C ARG A 82 -5.28 19.12 50.31
N PHE A 83 -6.15 18.92 49.33
CA PHE A 83 -6.05 17.76 48.43
C PHE A 83 -5.81 18.10 46.95
N ALA A 84 -5.95 19.36 46.53
CA ALA A 84 -5.66 19.84 45.16
C ALA A 84 -4.36 19.28 44.51
N PRO A 85 -3.19 19.28 45.17
CA PRO A 85 -1.95 18.76 44.58
C PRO A 85 -1.95 17.23 44.38
N ILE A 86 -2.73 16.49 45.17
CA ILE A 86 -2.89 15.03 45.00
C ILE A 86 -3.71 14.73 43.74
N PHE A 87 -4.65 15.61 43.36
CA PHE A 87 -5.52 15.42 42.20
C PHE A 87 -4.85 15.75 40.89
N GLU A 88 -4.10 16.84 40.87
CA GLU A 88 -3.30 17.20 39.72
C GLU A 88 -2.29 16.08 39.40
N ARG A 89 -1.75 15.43 40.44
CA ARG A 89 -0.88 14.26 40.31
C ARG A 89 -1.63 13.03 39.80
N ALA A 90 -2.79 12.68 40.37
CA ALA A 90 -3.59 11.54 39.94
C ALA A 90 -4.07 11.68 38.48
N HIS A 91 -4.49 12.89 38.07
CA HIS A 91 -4.90 13.16 36.70
C HIS A 91 -3.74 13.02 35.70
N ARG A 92 -2.54 13.51 36.06
CA ARG A 92 -1.33 13.31 35.24
C ARG A 92 -0.94 11.84 35.12
N ILE A 93 -1.01 11.07 36.21
CA ILE A 93 -0.74 9.62 36.19
C ILE A 93 -1.72 8.91 35.23
N HIS A 94 -3.00 9.27 35.26
CA HIS A 94 -3.99 8.70 34.35
C HIS A 94 -3.72 9.02 32.87
N GLN A 95 -3.34 10.28 32.57
CA GLN A 95 -2.96 10.67 31.22
C GLN A 95 -1.75 9.89 30.71
N LEU A 96 -0.71 9.75 31.54
CA LEU A 96 0.48 8.96 31.21
C LEU A 96 0.16 7.48 30.97
N PHE A 97 -0.77 6.92 31.76
CA PHE A 97 -1.21 5.53 31.59
C PHE A 97 -1.91 5.33 30.24
N SER A 98 -2.80 6.25 29.86
CA SER A 98 -3.45 6.23 28.55
C SER A 98 -2.43 6.20 27.43
N LEU A 99 -1.44 7.10 27.50
CA LEU A 99 -0.42 7.25 26.48
C LEU A 99 0.44 6.00 26.37
N ALA A 100 0.80 5.37 27.50
CA ALA A 100 1.56 4.12 27.51
C ALA A 100 0.78 2.96 26.87
N GLN A 101 -0.52 2.84 27.16
CA GLN A 101 -1.37 1.79 26.60
C GLN A 101 -1.66 2.01 25.10
N ASP A 102 -1.87 3.26 24.69
CA ASP A 102 -2.01 3.65 23.29
C ASP A 102 -0.72 3.34 22.51
N ALA A 103 0.45 3.63 23.11
CA ALA A 103 1.75 3.30 22.54
C ALA A 103 1.96 1.79 22.39
N ALA A 104 1.64 0.98 23.41
CA ALA A 104 1.75 -0.47 23.34
C ALA A 104 0.85 -1.08 22.26
N THR A 105 -0.41 -0.62 22.17
CA THR A 105 -1.37 -1.10 21.16
C THR A 105 -0.93 -0.71 19.74
N SER A 106 -0.46 0.53 19.58
CA SER A 106 0.09 1.00 18.30
C SER A 106 1.33 0.22 17.88
N ASN A 107 2.19 -0.14 18.84
CA ASN A 107 3.42 -0.87 18.59
C ASN A 107 3.15 -2.34 18.18
N ALA A 108 2.18 -3.01 18.81
CA ALA A 108 1.76 -4.34 18.42
C ALA A 108 1.26 -4.39 16.96
N ALA A 109 0.43 -3.43 16.56
CA ALA A 109 -0.04 -3.32 15.17
C ALA A 109 1.12 -3.05 14.18
N LEU A 110 2.16 -2.32 14.62
CA LEU A 110 3.35 -2.07 13.82
C LEU A 110 4.22 -3.33 13.66
N LEU A 111 4.38 -4.13 14.72
CA LEU A 111 5.10 -5.41 14.67
C LEU A 111 4.43 -6.43 13.74
N ASP A 112 3.11 -6.56 13.77
CA ASP A 112 2.36 -7.41 12.83
C ASP A 112 2.63 -7.01 11.37
N ARG A 113 2.67 -5.70 11.12
CA ARG A 113 2.93 -5.17 9.78
C ARG A 113 4.38 -5.40 9.35
N ILE A 114 5.35 -5.27 10.25
CA ILE A 114 6.75 -5.63 10.00
C ILE A 114 6.85 -7.11 9.66
N HIS A 115 6.16 -7.99 10.39
CA HIS A 115 6.20 -9.44 10.13
C HIS A 115 5.73 -9.79 8.71
N ALA A 116 4.63 -9.16 8.27
CA ALA A 116 4.13 -9.30 6.90
C ALA A 116 5.14 -8.78 5.86
N MET A 117 5.80 -7.65 6.14
CA MET A 117 6.82 -7.07 5.26
C MET A 117 8.10 -7.93 5.20
N THR A 118 8.56 -8.49 6.32
CA THR A 118 9.70 -9.42 6.37
C THR A 118 9.43 -10.67 5.55
N SER A 119 8.23 -11.25 5.69
CA SER A 119 7.84 -12.44 4.90
C SER A 119 7.86 -12.13 3.40
N ALA A 120 7.27 -11.00 2.98
CA ALA A 120 7.32 -10.56 1.59
C ALA A 120 8.77 -10.31 1.10
N ALA A 121 9.63 -9.76 1.97
CA ALA A 121 11.00 -9.48 1.62
C ALA A 121 11.88 -10.74 1.51
N SER A 122 11.55 -11.82 2.21
CA SER A 122 12.29 -13.09 2.15
C SER A 122 12.12 -13.87 0.84
N GLY A 123 11.05 -13.60 0.08
CA GLY A 123 10.72 -14.33 -1.15
C GLY A 123 11.45 -13.90 -2.42
N GLY A 124 12.48 -13.04 -2.34
CA GLY A 124 13.00 -12.29 -3.48
C GLY A 124 13.58 -13.08 -4.66
N GLY A 125 13.96 -14.35 -4.50
CA GLY A 125 14.38 -15.23 -5.62
C GLY A 125 15.56 -14.75 -6.49
N PHE A 126 16.16 -13.58 -6.18
CA PHE A 126 17.07 -12.87 -7.07
C PHE A 126 18.34 -13.67 -7.39
N ALA A 127 18.84 -14.48 -6.46
CA ALA A 127 20.00 -15.34 -6.72
C ALA A 127 19.72 -16.37 -7.83
N ALA A 128 18.54 -16.98 -7.82
CA ALA A 128 18.14 -17.94 -8.87
C ALA A 128 17.93 -17.24 -10.21
N VAL A 129 17.30 -16.05 -10.20
CA VAL A 129 17.12 -15.22 -11.40
C VAL A 129 18.48 -14.82 -11.97
N THR A 130 19.41 -14.34 -11.14
CA THR A 130 20.76 -13.93 -11.55
C THR A 130 21.52 -15.10 -12.15
N HIS A 131 21.51 -16.26 -11.49
CA HIS A 131 22.17 -17.46 -12.00
C HIS A 131 21.60 -17.89 -13.36
N SER A 132 20.26 -17.87 -13.49
CA SER A 132 19.61 -18.16 -14.77
C SER A 132 19.99 -17.14 -15.84
N LEU A 133 19.96 -15.83 -15.53
CA LEU A 133 20.29 -14.76 -16.47
C LEU A 133 21.73 -14.90 -16.99
N VAL A 134 22.68 -15.10 -16.09
CA VAL A 134 24.10 -15.32 -16.43
C VAL A 134 24.25 -16.53 -17.35
N GLY A 135 23.57 -17.64 -17.03
CA GLY A 135 23.59 -18.85 -17.86
C GLY A 135 23.02 -18.64 -19.26
N THR A 136 21.87 -17.97 -19.37
CA THR A 136 21.26 -17.64 -20.67
C THR A 136 22.09 -16.64 -21.47
N THR A 137 22.64 -15.62 -20.82
CA THR A 137 23.49 -14.59 -21.47
C THR A 137 24.75 -15.23 -22.03
N GLY A 138 25.41 -16.11 -21.27
CA GLY A 138 26.58 -16.84 -21.76
C GLY A 138 26.27 -17.76 -22.93
N ARG A 139 25.10 -18.41 -22.95
CA ARG A 139 24.65 -19.22 -24.10
C ARG A 139 24.35 -18.35 -25.33
N LEU A 140 23.73 -17.20 -25.16
CA LEU A 140 23.44 -16.26 -26.25
C LEU A 140 24.73 -15.74 -26.88
N ASP A 141 25.73 -15.40 -26.07
CA ASP A 141 27.04 -14.94 -26.54
C ASP A 141 27.74 -16.01 -27.39
N ILE A 142 27.77 -17.26 -26.92
CA ILE A 142 28.31 -18.40 -27.67
C ILE A 142 27.58 -18.57 -29.01
N HIS A 143 26.23 -18.60 -29.00
CA HIS A 143 25.45 -18.79 -30.22
C HIS A 143 25.58 -17.62 -31.21
N ALA A 144 25.68 -16.38 -30.73
CA ALA A 144 25.91 -15.22 -31.57
C ALA A 144 27.26 -15.36 -32.29
N ASN A 145 28.31 -15.72 -31.56
CA ASN A 145 29.64 -15.89 -32.13
C ASN A 145 29.73 -17.08 -33.11
N GLU A 146 29.07 -18.20 -32.80
CA GLU A 146 28.93 -19.33 -33.73
C GLU A 146 28.20 -18.93 -35.01
N THR A 147 27.17 -18.08 -34.90
CA THR A 147 26.39 -17.58 -36.04
C THR A 147 27.24 -16.67 -36.92
N VAL A 148 27.97 -15.71 -36.33
CA VAL A 148 28.91 -14.83 -37.08
C VAL A 148 29.97 -15.65 -37.81
N SER A 149 30.53 -16.67 -37.17
CA SER A 149 31.51 -17.57 -37.80
C SER A 149 30.90 -18.38 -38.96
N ALA A 150 29.66 -18.86 -38.80
CA ALA A 150 28.93 -19.56 -39.86
C ALA A 150 28.61 -18.63 -41.06
N ILE A 151 28.21 -17.40 -40.79
CA ILE A 151 28.00 -16.35 -41.80
C ILE A 151 29.27 -16.09 -42.60
N GLY A 152 30.41 -15.94 -41.92
CA GLY A 152 31.71 -15.76 -42.59
C GLY A 152 32.04 -16.89 -43.56
N ARG A 153 31.80 -18.15 -43.16
CA ARG A 153 32.00 -19.31 -44.04
C ARG A 153 31.04 -19.32 -45.23
N ALA A 154 29.77 -18.99 -45.02
CA ALA A 154 28.78 -18.92 -46.10
C ALA A 154 29.14 -17.86 -47.15
N LEU A 155 29.63 -16.69 -46.72
CA LEU A 155 30.12 -15.63 -47.63
C LEU A 155 31.31 -16.09 -48.47
N GLU A 156 32.24 -16.84 -47.86
CA GLU A 156 33.39 -17.43 -48.58
C GLU A 156 32.91 -18.40 -49.67
N GLU A 157 31.96 -19.29 -49.33
CA GLU A 157 31.37 -20.24 -50.29
C GLU A 157 30.62 -19.55 -51.43
N ILE A 158 29.82 -18.52 -51.14
CA ILE A 158 29.12 -17.72 -52.15
C ILE A 158 30.12 -17.08 -53.12
N ARG A 159 31.18 -16.45 -52.60
CA ARG A 159 32.24 -15.84 -53.45
C ARG A 159 32.97 -16.86 -54.32
N SER A 160 33.21 -18.05 -53.77
CA SER A 160 33.81 -19.15 -54.53
C SER A 160 32.87 -19.63 -55.65
N LEU A 161 31.57 -19.75 -55.39
CA LEU A 161 30.57 -20.13 -56.39
C LEU A 161 30.41 -19.07 -57.48
N GLU A 162 30.38 -17.78 -57.12
CA GLU A 162 30.36 -16.69 -58.10
C GLU A 162 31.57 -16.76 -59.04
N THR A 163 32.76 -17.04 -58.51
CA THR A 163 33.98 -17.17 -59.31
C THR A 163 33.89 -18.38 -60.24
N THR A 164 33.42 -19.53 -59.72
CA THR A 164 33.25 -20.76 -60.51
C THR A 164 32.26 -20.58 -61.65
N ILE A 165 31.15 -19.86 -61.43
CA ILE A 165 30.18 -19.53 -62.48
C ILE A 165 30.83 -18.66 -63.56
N ARG A 166 31.57 -17.63 -63.14
CA ARG A 166 32.27 -16.72 -64.07
C ARG A 166 33.26 -17.48 -64.96
N ASP A 167 34.02 -18.41 -64.38
CA ASP A 167 34.98 -19.24 -65.11
C ASP A 167 34.28 -20.22 -66.07
N LEU A 168 33.15 -20.79 -65.67
CA LEU A 168 32.33 -21.64 -66.52
C LEU A 168 31.75 -20.87 -67.70
N GLU A 169 31.18 -19.68 -67.48
CA GLU A 169 30.67 -18.81 -68.55
C GLU A 169 31.76 -18.48 -69.58
N ALA A 170 32.98 -18.18 -69.14
CA ALA A 170 34.11 -17.93 -70.03
C ALA A 170 34.50 -19.18 -70.86
N ALA A 171 34.49 -20.36 -70.24
CA ALA A 171 34.74 -21.62 -70.93
C ALA A 171 33.65 -21.94 -71.97
N PHE A 172 32.39 -21.66 -71.64
CA PHE A 172 31.26 -21.84 -72.55
C PHE A 172 31.27 -20.85 -73.71
N GLY A 173 31.65 -19.59 -73.49
CA GLY A 173 31.86 -18.63 -74.58
C GLY A 173 32.94 -19.11 -75.57
N THR A 174 34.03 -19.68 -75.06
CA THR A 174 35.07 -20.29 -75.91
C THR A 174 34.54 -21.51 -76.68
N LEU A 175 33.63 -22.29 -76.08
CA LEU A 175 33.01 -23.44 -76.74
C LEU A 175 32.04 -22.99 -77.84
N GLU A 176 31.26 -21.93 -77.62
CA GLU A 176 30.35 -21.34 -78.59
C GLU A 176 31.11 -20.83 -79.83
N GLU A 177 32.24 -20.15 -79.65
CA GLU A 177 33.14 -19.76 -80.75
C GLU A 177 33.65 -20.97 -81.56
N ARG A 178 33.98 -22.08 -80.87
CA ARG A 178 34.44 -23.31 -81.54
C ARG A 178 33.33 -24.00 -82.33
N VAL A 179 32.11 -24.04 -81.79
CA VAL A 179 30.94 -24.62 -82.46
C VAL A 179 30.62 -23.84 -83.73
N SER A 180 30.62 -22.50 -83.66
CA SER A 180 30.46 -21.64 -84.83
C SER A 180 31.54 -21.88 -85.90
N SER A 181 32.80 -22.07 -85.50
CA SER A 181 33.86 -22.39 -86.46
C SER A 181 33.70 -23.77 -87.12
N ILE A 182 33.08 -24.74 -86.45
CA ILE A 182 32.78 -26.07 -87.01
C ILE A 182 31.64 -25.95 -88.01
N GLU A 183 30.58 -25.20 -87.67
CA GLU A 183 29.46 -24.88 -88.55
C GLU A 183 29.96 -24.29 -89.89
N ASP A 184 30.78 -23.22 -89.81
CA ASP A 184 31.41 -22.57 -90.96
C ASP A 184 32.25 -23.53 -91.83
N THR A 185 32.88 -24.52 -91.20
CA THR A 185 33.71 -25.51 -91.91
C THR A 185 32.83 -26.56 -92.58
N ALA A 186 31.77 -27.01 -91.90
CA ALA A 186 30.80 -27.96 -92.45
C ALA A 186 30.10 -27.37 -93.68
N THR A 187 29.69 -26.09 -93.65
CA THR A 187 29.12 -25.40 -94.81
C THR A 187 30.10 -25.38 -95.99
N LYS A 188 31.39 -25.05 -95.75
CA LYS A 188 32.40 -25.06 -96.81
C LYS A 188 32.64 -26.46 -97.40
N ILE A 189 32.55 -27.51 -96.58
CA ILE A 189 32.67 -28.90 -97.06
C ILE A 189 31.45 -29.28 -97.92
N ALA A 190 30.24 -28.90 -97.50
CA ALA A 190 29.02 -29.07 -98.27
C ALA A 190 29.12 -28.39 -99.64
N ASP A 191 29.56 -27.13 -99.69
CA ASP A 191 29.76 -26.38 -100.95
C ASP A 191 30.74 -27.11 -101.91
N VAL A 192 31.85 -27.63 -101.36
CA VAL A 192 32.85 -28.40 -102.14
C VAL A 192 32.26 -29.73 -102.63
N ALA A 193 31.47 -30.41 -101.81
CA ALA A 193 30.79 -31.64 -102.16
C ALA A 193 29.79 -31.40 -103.30
N GLU A 194 28.97 -30.34 -103.23
CA GLU A 194 28.03 -29.96 -104.28
C GLU A 194 28.76 -29.64 -105.60
N MET A 195 29.81 -28.83 -105.55
CA MET A 195 30.61 -28.50 -106.74
C MET A 195 31.26 -29.76 -107.35
N SER A 196 31.79 -30.65 -106.51
CA SER A 196 32.37 -31.92 -106.95
C SER A 196 31.33 -32.85 -107.58
N HIS A 197 30.11 -32.84 -107.05
CA HIS A 197 28.99 -33.57 -107.62
C HIS A 197 28.63 -33.03 -109.02
N LEU A 198 28.52 -31.71 -109.19
CA LEU A 198 28.26 -31.08 -110.49
C LEU A 198 29.38 -31.33 -111.52
N LEU A 199 30.64 -31.23 -111.10
CA LEU A 199 31.81 -31.53 -111.95
C LEU A 199 31.82 -33.00 -112.40
N SER A 200 31.55 -33.92 -111.48
CA SER A 200 31.51 -35.35 -111.80
C SER A 200 30.33 -35.70 -112.72
N LEU A 201 29.17 -35.05 -112.55
CA LEU A 201 28.02 -35.17 -113.42
C LEU A 201 28.36 -34.73 -114.85
N ASN A 202 28.97 -33.55 -114.99
CA ASN A 202 29.44 -33.03 -116.28
C ASN A 202 30.49 -33.95 -116.92
N ALA A 203 31.46 -34.43 -116.15
CA ALA A 203 32.47 -35.37 -116.60
C ALA A 203 31.85 -36.71 -117.07
N ARG A 204 30.82 -37.19 -116.37
CA ARG A 204 30.09 -38.42 -116.72
C ARG A 204 29.30 -38.26 -118.02
N ILE A 205 28.74 -37.08 -118.28
CA ILE A 205 28.09 -36.74 -119.56
C ILE A 205 29.11 -36.75 -120.70
N GLU A 206 30.25 -36.10 -120.53
CA GLU A 206 31.28 -36.03 -121.57
C GLU A 206 31.94 -37.39 -121.83
N ALA A 207 32.15 -38.20 -120.79
CA ALA A 207 32.61 -39.58 -120.93
C ALA A 207 31.62 -40.47 -121.69
N ASN A 208 30.30 -40.24 -121.54
CA ASN A 208 29.29 -40.92 -122.36
C ASN A 208 29.31 -40.46 -123.83
N ARG A 209 29.66 -39.19 -124.08
CA ARG A 209 29.74 -38.59 -125.42
C ARG A 209 30.94 -39.08 -126.23
N ALA A 210 32.07 -39.35 -125.57
CA ALA A 210 33.32 -39.82 -126.18
C ALA A 210 33.34 -41.33 -126.55
N GLY A 211 32.30 -42.10 -126.21
CA GLY A 211 32.16 -43.50 -126.63
C GLY A 211 33.19 -44.46 -125.99
N GLN A 212 33.62 -45.50 -126.72
CA GLN A 212 34.46 -46.58 -126.15
C GLN A 212 35.83 -46.12 -125.63
N GLN A 213 36.36 -44.98 -126.09
CA GLN A 213 37.67 -44.47 -125.69
C GLN A 213 37.70 -43.87 -124.27
N ALA A 214 36.53 -43.54 -123.69
CA ALA A 214 36.41 -42.90 -122.37
C ALA A 214 35.85 -43.82 -121.27
N ALA A 215 35.83 -45.14 -121.49
CA ALA A 215 35.25 -46.11 -120.56
C ALA A 215 35.84 -46.04 -119.14
N GLY A 216 37.16 -45.87 -119.00
CA GLY A 216 37.83 -45.68 -117.71
C GLY A 216 37.46 -44.36 -117.02
N PHE A 217 37.32 -43.28 -117.79
CA PHE A 217 36.92 -41.96 -117.29
C PHE A 217 35.49 -41.95 -116.75
N LYS A 218 34.58 -42.72 -117.37
CA LYS A 218 33.19 -42.85 -116.91
C LYS A 218 33.11 -43.46 -115.50
N VAL A 219 33.92 -44.48 -115.21
CA VAL A 219 33.98 -45.11 -113.88
C VAL A 219 34.50 -44.11 -112.84
N VAL A 220 35.56 -43.38 -113.15
CA VAL A 220 36.12 -42.36 -112.24
C VAL A 220 35.09 -41.25 -111.97
N ALA A 221 34.40 -40.75 -113.00
CA ALA A 221 33.36 -39.73 -112.83
C ALA A 221 32.18 -40.24 -111.98
N GLN A 222 31.79 -41.51 -112.10
CA GLN A 222 30.78 -42.10 -111.23
C GLN A 222 31.27 -42.19 -109.77
N GLU A 223 32.51 -42.59 -109.55
CA GLU A 223 33.07 -42.74 -108.20
C GLU A 223 33.26 -41.41 -107.49
N VAL A 224 33.71 -40.36 -108.20
CA VAL A 224 33.81 -38.99 -107.67
C VAL A 224 32.43 -38.45 -107.32
N GLY A 225 31.40 -38.74 -108.12
CA GLY A 225 30.03 -38.31 -107.85
C GLY A 225 29.42 -38.98 -106.62
N GLU A 226 29.69 -40.27 -106.41
CA GLU A 226 29.24 -40.98 -105.20
C GLU A 226 30.03 -40.54 -103.96
N LEU A 227 31.33 -40.27 -104.10
CA LEU A 227 32.14 -39.67 -103.03
C LEU A 227 31.59 -38.30 -102.64
N ALA A 228 31.31 -37.43 -103.61
CA ALA A 228 30.73 -36.13 -103.38
C ALA A 228 29.37 -36.22 -102.65
N ARG A 229 28.50 -37.15 -103.06
CA ARG A 229 27.20 -37.37 -102.40
C ARG A 229 27.36 -37.89 -100.97
N ARG A 230 28.34 -38.75 -100.70
CA ARG A 230 28.71 -39.20 -99.35
C ARG A 230 29.25 -38.05 -98.49
N THR A 231 30.09 -37.19 -99.05
CA THR A 231 30.62 -36.00 -98.35
C THR A 231 29.50 -35.02 -98.00
N GLN A 232 28.52 -34.83 -98.89
CA GLN A 232 27.34 -34.02 -98.60
C GLN A 232 26.56 -34.59 -97.41
N SER A 233 26.23 -35.88 -97.45
CA SER A 233 25.51 -36.56 -96.35
C SER A 233 26.24 -36.42 -95.00
N LEU A 234 27.58 -36.57 -95.00
CA LEU A 234 28.37 -36.38 -93.78
C LEU A 234 28.37 -34.93 -93.28
N SER A 235 28.30 -33.96 -94.19
CA SER A 235 28.21 -32.54 -93.82
C SER A 235 26.85 -32.22 -93.20
N ASP A 236 25.78 -32.78 -93.77
CA ASP A 236 24.43 -32.66 -93.21
C ASP A 236 24.34 -33.33 -91.82
N GLU A 237 25.03 -34.46 -91.60
CA GLU A 237 25.14 -35.08 -90.27
C GLU A 237 25.89 -34.19 -89.27
N ILE A 238 27.00 -33.56 -89.68
CA ILE A 238 27.76 -32.62 -88.83
C ILE A 238 26.90 -31.39 -88.46
N ASP A 239 26.16 -30.84 -89.43
CA ASP A 239 25.29 -29.68 -89.23
C ASP A 239 24.19 -29.95 -88.18
N ASN A 240 23.59 -31.15 -88.24
CA ASN A 240 22.61 -31.60 -87.26
C ASN A 240 23.22 -31.74 -85.85
N GLU A 241 24.41 -32.32 -85.72
CA GLU A 241 25.10 -32.47 -84.43
C GLU A 241 25.51 -31.10 -83.85
N VAL A 242 26.03 -30.19 -84.68
CA VAL A 242 26.39 -28.82 -84.30
C VAL A 242 25.16 -28.04 -83.81
N SER A 243 24.03 -28.18 -84.50
CA SER A 243 22.76 -27.57 -84.08
C SER A 243 22.30 -28.06 -82.70
N GLN A 244 22.39 -29.37 -82.42
CA GLN A 244 22.06 -29.91 -81.10
C GLN A 244 23.00 -29.40 -79.99
N ILE A 245 24.29 -29.22 -80.30
CA ILE A 245 25.25 -28.61 -79.37
C ILE A 245 24.87 -27.14 -79.12
N GLY A 246 24.47 -26.40 -80.15
CA GLY A 246 24.00 -25.01 -80.05
C GLY A 246 22.76 -24.86 -79.16
N GLU A 247 21.76 -25.73 -79.31
CA GLU A 247 20.58 -25.76 -78.44
C GLU A 247 20.97 -26.04 -76.98
N SER A 248 21.91 -26.97 -76.76
CA SER A 248 22.42 -27.30 -75.43
C SER A 248 23.15 -26.12 -74.79
N LEU A 249 23.94 -25.36 -75.56
CA LEU A 249 24.61 -24.13 -75.13
C LEU A 249 23.62 -23.05 -74.67
N GLY A 250 22.54 -22.84 -75.43
CA GLY A 250 21.47 -21.90 -75.05
C GLY A 250 20.79 -22.27 -73.73
N SER A 251 20.56 -23.58 -73.49
CA SER A 251 20.03 -24.08 -72.22
C SER A 251 20.98 -23.77 -71.04
N PHE A 252 22.29 -23.95 -71.22
CA PHE A 252 23.29 -23.62 -70.19
C PHE A 252 23.31 -22.12 -69.83
N GLN A 253 23.16 -21.23 -70.81
CA GLN A 253 23.07 -19.79 -70.54
C GLN A 253 21.90 -19.45 -69.60
N GLY A 254 20.73 -20.07 -69.81
CA GLY A 254 19.57 -19.91 -68.90
C GLY A 254 19.84 -20.43 -67.48
N LEU A 255 20.62 -21.51 -67.34
CA LEU A 255 21.04 -22.03 -66.03
C LEU A 255 21.99 -21.08 -65.30
N PHE A 256 22.91 -20.41 -66.01
CA PHE A 256 23.80 -19.41 -65.41
C PHE A 256 23.03 -18.19 -64.88
N GLU A 257 22.08 -17.67 -65.66
CA GLU A 257 21.20 -16.57 -65.22
C GLU A 257 20.43 -16.94 -63.94
N THR A 258 19.90 -18.16 -63.89
CA THR A 258 19.18 -18.70 -62.73
C THR A 258 20.09 -18.85 -61.50
N ASN A 259 21.30 -19.38 -61.69
CA ASN A 259 22.28 -19.53 -60.61
C ASN A 259 22.75 -18.17 -60.07
N ARG A 260 22.98 -17.19 -60.95
CA ARG A 260 23.37 -15.83 -60.57
C ARG A 260 22.30 -15.15 -59.71
N THR A 261 21.04 -15.30 -60.12
CA THR A 261 19.90 -14.80 -59.33
C THR A 261 19.84 -15.50 -57.96
N SER A 262 20.07 -16.80 -57.91
CA SER A 262 20.09 -17.58 -56.67
C SER A 262 21.23 -17.16 -55.73
N LEU A 263 22.42 -16.87 -56.26
CA LEU A 263 23.54 -16.36 -55.47
C LEU A 263 23.29 -14.96 -54.93
N ASN A 264 22.66 -14.07 -55.70
CA ASN A 264 22.25 -12.76 -55.21
C ASN A 264 21.29 -12.88 -54.02
N HIS A 265 20.26 -13.74 -54.14
CA HIS A 265 19.35 -14.01 -53.03
C HIS A 265 20.03 -14.66 -51.82
N ALA A 266 20.98 -15.56 -52.03
CA ALA A 266 21.78 -16.12 -50.95
C ALA A 266 22.60 -15.03 -50.25
N GLY A 267 23.19 -14.09 -51.00
CA GLY A 267 23.92 -12.94 -50.46
C GLY A 267 23.03 -12.02 -49.62
N GLU A 268 21.83 -11.69 -50.11
CA GLU A 268 20.84 -10.91 -49.36
C GLU A 268 20.41 -11.61 -48.06
N ALA A 269 20.14 -12.92 -48.12
CA ALA A 269 19.78 -13.71 -46.94
C ALA A 269 20.90 -13.70 -45.89
N VAL A 270 22.15 -13.87 -46.33
CA VAL A 270 23.31 -13.82 -45.42
C VAL A 270 23.50 -12.44 -44.81
N ALA A 271 23.27 -11.36 -45.56
CA ALA A 271 23.31 -10.00 -45.02
C ALA A 271 22.25 -9.77 -43.92
N THR A 272 21.04 -10.30 -44.10
CA THR A 272 20.02 -10.23 -43.05
C THR A 272 20.40 -11.06 -41.82
N LEU A 273 21.04 -12.21 -42.01
CA LEU A 273 21.55 -13.02 -40.91
C LEU A 273 22.65 -12.28 -40.13
N GLU A 274 23.53 -11.55 -40.81
CA GLU A 274 24.56 -10.72 -40.18
C GLU A 274 23.96 -9.62 -39.30
N GLU A 275 22.95 -8.91 -39.80
CA GLU A 275 22.21 -7.91 -39.02
C GLU A 275 21.56 -8.55 -37.77
N THR A 276 20.92 -9.71 -37.92
CA THR A 276 20.31 -10.41 -36.77
C THR A 276 21.35 -10.86 -35.74
N ALA A 277 22.52 -11.34 -36.18
CA ALA A 277 23.59 -11.76 -35.28
C ALA A 277 24.16 -10.57 -34.49
N GLN A 278 24.34 -9.41 -35.15
CA GLN A 278 24.73 -8.16 -34.47
C GLN A 278 23.67 -7.69 -33.47
N GLY A 279 22.39 -7.80 -33.83
CA GLY A 279 21.28 -7.53 -32.92
C GLY A 279 21.34 -8.40 -31.66
N ILE A 280 21.56 -9.70 -31.81
CA ILE A 280 21.71 -10.64 -30.67
C ILE A 280 22.91 -10.26 -29.80
N SER A 281 24.06 -9.91 -30.38
CA SER A 281 25.22 -9.45 -29.61
C SER A 281 24.92 -8.20 -28.80
N SER A 282 24.24 -7.21 -29.40
CA SER A 282 23.80 -5.99 -28.71
C SER A 282 22.83 -6.30 -27.56
N ASP A 283 21.82 -7.15 -27.79
CA ASP A 283 20.86 -7.56 -26.76
C ASP A 283 21.53 -8.32 -25.61
N THR A 284 22.58 -9.08 -25.92
CA THR A 284 23.39 -9.78 -24.92
C THR A 284 24.14 -8.80 -24.01
N GLU A 285 24.69 -7.70 -24.55
CA GLU A 285 25.29 -6.63 -23.73
C GLU A 285 24.27 -5.96 -22.81
N VAL A 286 23.06 -5.72 -23.32
CA VAL A 286 21.95 -5.18 -22.51
C VAL A 286 21.59 -6.14 -21.37
N LEU A 287 21.55 -7.46 -21.62
CA LEU A 287 21.29 -8.47 -20.60
C LEU A 287 22.37 -8.55 -19.53
N VAL A 288 23.64 -8.31 -19.89
CA VAL A 288 24.72 -8.15 -18.89
C VAL A 288 24.42 -6.96 -17.96
N GLY A 289 23.92 -5.84 -18.51
CA GLY A 289 23.45 -4.70 -17.73
C GLY A 289 22.30 -5.07 -16.77
N VAL A 290 21.27 -5.75 -17.29
CA VAL A 290 20.13 -6.22 -16.48
C VAL A 290 20.59 -7.15 -15.35
N THR A 291 21.56 -8.03 -15.61
CA THR A 291 22.12 -8.93 -14.60
C THR A 291 22.70 -8.13 -13.42
N ARG A 292 23.44 -7.06 -13.72
CA ARG A 292 24.02 -6.16 -12.70
C ARG A 292 22.94 -5.39 -11.92
N ASP A 293 21.87 -4.97 -12.59
CA ASP A 293 20.76 -4.30 -11.94
C ASP A 293 20.01 -5.24 -10.98
N VAL A 294 19.79 -6.50 -11.39
CA VAL A 294 19.22 -7.54 -10.53
C VAL A 294 20.11 -7.83 -9.33
N GLU A 295 21.43 -7.89 -9.51
CA GLU A 295 22.37 -8.05 -8.41
C GLU A 295 22.30 -6.86 -7.43
N THR A 296 22.16 -5.64 -7.93
CA THR A 296 21.97 -4.44 -7.11
C THR A 296 20.66 -4.50 -6.33
N LEU A 297 19.58 -4.96 -6.95
CA LEU A 297 18.30 -5.20 -6.28
C LEU A 297 18.42 -6.26 -5.18
N ALA A 298 19.17 -7.35 -5.43
CA ALA A 298 19.42 -8.37 -4.43
C ALA A 298 20.13 -7.79 -3.18
N HIS A 299 21.14 -6.94 -3.37
CA HIS A 299 21.81 -6.25 -2.27
C HIS A 299 20.86 -5.31 -1.52
N SER A 300 20.04 -4.54 -2.23
CA SER A 300 19.05 -3.66 -1.62
C SER A 300 18.02 -4.43 -0.78
N GLN A 301 17.65 -5.63 -1.21
CA GLN A 301 16.71 -6.49 -0.50
C GLN A 301 17.27 -6.98 0.84
N VAL A 302 18.55 -7.34 0.88
CA VAL A 302 19.23 -7.73 2.13
C VAL A 302 19.21 -6.54 3.11
N ALA A 303 19.53 -5.33 2.63
CA ALA A 303 19.48 -4.14 3.48
C ALA A 303 18.06 -3.83 4.01
N ILE A 304 17.03 -4.09 3.22
CA ILE A 304 15.62 -3.97 3.65
C ILE A 304 15.30 -5.00 4.75
N GLN A 305 15.75 -6.24 4.60
CA GLN A 305 15.56 -7.28 5.62
C GLN A 305 16.25 -6.90 6.95
N ASP A 306 17.49 -6.42 6.90
CA ASP A 306 18.21 -5.91 8.07
C ASP A 306 17.46 -4.74 8.74
N GLY A 307 16.87 -3.85 7.94
CA GLY A 307 16.03 -2.75 8.41
C GLY A 307 14.78 -3.22 9.15
N PHE A 308 14.11 -4.27 8.65
CA PHE A 308 12.97 -4.88 9.35
C PHE A 308 13.37 -5.56 10.64
N ASP A 309 14.50 -6.26 10.68
CA ASP A 309 15.00 -6.85 11.92
C ASP A 309 15.41 -5.81 12.96
N TRP A 310 15.93 -4.67 12.52
CA TRP A 310 16.16 -3.52 13.40
C TRP A 310 14.84 -2.96 13.95
N LEU A 311 13.85 -2.71 13.08
CA LEU A 311 12.54 -2.19 13.50
C LEU A 311 11.83 -3.15 14.45
N ARG A 312 11.91 -4.46 14.22
CA ARG A 312 11.33 -5.48 15.11
C ARG A 312 11.94 -5.40 16.50
N ARG A 313 13.27 -5.36 16.62
CA ARG A 313 13.96 -5.20 17.91
C ARG A 313 13.59 -3.89 18.60
N HIS A 314 13.44 -2.80 17.86
CA HIS A 314 13.01 -1.53 18.42
C HIS A 314 11.55 -1.59 18.92
N GLY A 315 10.66 -2.26 18.18
CA GLY A 315 9.29 -2.49 18.61
C GLY A 315 9.24 -3.31 19.91
N GLU A 316 10.01 -4.39 20.02
CA GLU A 316 10.12 -5.18 21.26
C GLU A 316 10.59 -4.31 22.45
N TRP A 317 11.53 -3.38 22.21
CA TRP A 317 12.00 -2.45 23.23
C TRP A 317 10.94 -1.42 23.65
N VAL A 318 10.17 -0.89 22.71
CA VAL A 318 9.05 0.03 22.98
C VAL A 318 7.97 -0.68 23.80
N GLU A 319 7.65 -1.93 23.47
CA GLU A 319 6.69 -2.73 24.22
C GLU A 319 7.13 -2.96 25.67
N GLN A 320 8.39 -3.34 25.89
CA GLN A 320 8.96 -3.49 27.23
C GLN A 320 8.96 -2.18 28.03
N SER A 321 9.31 -1.07 27.37
CA SER A 321 9.30 0.26 28.00
C SER A 321 7.89 0.71 28.38
N ALA A 322 6.90 0.47 27.51
CA ALA A 322 5.51 0.76 27.78
C ALA A 322 4.97 -0.09 28.94
N ALA A 323 5.31 -1.39 28.99
CA ALA A 323 4.94 -2.28 30.08
C ALA A 323 5.55 -1.82 31.42
N ALA A 324 6.84 -1.47 31.44
CA ALA A 324 7.51 -0.96 32.64
C ALA A 324 6.91 0.39 33.10
N LEU A 325 6.53 1.27 32.17
CA LEU A 325 5.83 2.51 32.48
C LEU A 325 4.45 2.24 33.08
N VAL A 326 3.68 1.30 32.53
CA VAL A 326 2.37 0.88 33.06
C VAL A 326 2.51 0.34 34.49
N GLU A 327 3.51 -0.51 34.74
CA GLU A 327 3.78 -1.06 36.08
C GLU A 327 4.21 0.04 37.07
N GLY A 328 5.12 0.92 36.67
CA GLY A 328 5.56 2.04 37.50
C GLY A 328 4.44 3.03 37.82
N LEU A 329 3.60 3.34 36.82
CA LEU A 329 2.42 4.17 37.03
C LEU A 329 1.46 3.49 37.99
N SER A 330 1.16 2.19 37.83
CA SER A 330 0.32 1.41 38.77
C SER A 330 0.77 1.55 40.21
N SER A 331 2.08 1.43 40.46
CA SER A 331 2.66 1.56 41.80
C SER A 331 2.44 2.95 42.39
N GLU A 332 2.58 4.02 41.59
CA GLU A 332 2.25 5.39 42.00
C GLU A 332 0.75 5.56 42.28
N CYS A 333 -0.12 4.87 41.54
CA CYS A 333 -1.58 4.87 41.78
C CYS A 333 -1.90 4.33 43.17
N ASP A 334 -1.31 3.18 43.50
CA ASP A 334 -1.51 2.52 44.79
C ASP A 334 -0.98 3.38 45.94
N ALA A 335 0.15 4.07 45.74
CA ALA A 335 0.69 5.02 46.70
C ALA A 335 -0.25 6.22 46.95
N VAL A 336 -0.84 6.77 45.88
CA VAL A 336 -1.84 7.85 45.96
C VAL A 336 -3.12 7.38 46.65
N ASP A 337 -3.63 6.19 46.31
CA ASP A 337 -4.83 5.62 46.92
C ASP A 337 -4.62 5.36 48.42
N HIS A 338 -3.43 4.89 48.81
CA HIS A 338 -3.04 4.76 50.22
C HIS A 338 -2.95 6.09 50.97
N ALA A 339 -2.59 7.20 50.29
CA ALA A 339 -2.56 8.53 50.90
C ALA A 339 -3.98 9.11 51.10
N ILE A 340 -4.89 8.85 50.17
CA ILE A 340 -6.30 9.29 50.24
C ILE A 340 -7.05 8.56 51.36
N ARG A 341 -6.86 7.24 51.50
CA ARG A 341 -7.47 6.45 52.58
C ARG A 341 -7.05 6.92 53.98
N ARG A 342 -5.79 7.32 54.16
CA ARG A 342 -5.28 7.88 55.43
C ARG A 342 -5.86 9.25 55.79
N SER A 343 -6.52 9.93 54.85
CA SER A 343 -7.02 11.29 55.03
C SER A 343 -8.54 11.39 55.26
N GLY A 344 -9.23 10.27 55.50
CA GLY A 344 -10.66 10.23 55.88
C GLY A 344 -11.68 10.06 54.74
N GLY A 345 -11.24 9.90 53.49
CA GLY A 345 -12.12 9.68 52.32
C GLY A 345 -12.53 8.21 52.05
N GLY A 346 -12.19 7.28 52.95
CA GLY A 346 -12.27 5.83 52.70
C GLY A 346 -13.69 5.29 52.51
N GLN A 347 -14.68 5.82 53.22
CA GLN A 347 -16.08 5.38 53.12
C GLN A 347 -16.70 5.80 51.77
N ILE A 348 -16.56 7.08 51.40
CA ILE A 348 -17.07 7.63 50.13
C ILE A 348 -16.43 6.92 48.94
N ALA A 349 -15.11 6.68 48.97
CA ALA A 349 -14.42 5.97 47.90
C ALA A 349 -14.88 4.50 47.76
N THR A 350 -15.33 3.88 48.85
CA THR A 350 -15.85 2.50 48.86
C THR A 350 -17.26 2.44 48.31
N ASP A 351 -18.13 3.36 48.74
CA ASP A 351 -19.54 3.39 48.34
C ASP A 351 -19.70 3.79 46.87
N VAL A 352 -18.91 4.76 46.39
CA VAL A 352 -18.89 5.15 44.97
C VAL A 352 -18.34 4.02 44.09
N ARG A 353 -17.36 3.26 44.58
CA ARG A 353 -16.83 2.08 43.87
C ARG A 353 -17.87 0.99 43.76
N ARG A 354 -18.60 0.72 44.85
CA ARG A 354 -19.70 -0.24 44.85
C ARG A 354 -20.79 0.18 43.87
N PHE A 355 -21.19 1.45 43.88
CA PHE A 355 -22.14 2.01 42.90
C PHE A 355 -21.67 1.78 41.46
N ARG A 356 -20.41 2.12 41.14
CA ARG A 356 -19.84 1.91 39.80
C ARG A 356 -19.86 0.43 39.40
N ASP A 357 -19.40 -0.45 40.28
CA ASP A 357 -19.29 -1.89 39.98
C ASP A 357 -20.69 -2.51 39.78
N ASP A 358 -21.69 -2.08 40.55
CA ASP A 358 -23.09 -2.49 40.38
C ASP A 358 -23.66 -1.96 39.05
N MET A 359 -23.31 -0.73 38.65
CA MET A 359 -23.69 -0.18 37.33
C MET A 359 -23.01 -0.91 36.16
N VAL A 360 -21.74 -1.32 36.29
CA VAL A 360 -21.04 -2.13 35.26
C VAL A 360 -21.76 -3.46 35.06
N ARG A 361 -22.13 -4.14 36.15
CA ARG A 361 -22.89 -5.41 36.05
C ARG A 361 -24.27 -5.18 35.48
N ALA A 362 -24.97 -4.13 35.93
CA ALA A 362 -26.29 -3.79 35.42
C ALA A 362 -26.28 -3.55 33.90
N LEU A 363 -25.29 -2.82 33.40
CA LEU A 363 -25.13 -2.50 31.98
C LEU A 363 -24.58 -3.67 31.15
N ARG A 364 -23.75 -4.55 31.73
CA ARG A 364 -23.19 -5.70 31.01
C ARG A 364 -24.16 -6.86 30.92
N ASP A 365 -24.89 -7.14 32.00
CA ASP A 365 -25.71 -8.33 32.17
C ASP A 365 -27.21 -8.06 31.98
N ASP A 366 -27.59 -6.86 31.53
CA ASP A 366 -28.98 -6.42 31.30
C ASP A 366 -29.87 -6.55 32.55
N LEU A 367 -29.40 -6.00 33.68
CA LEU A 367 -30.08 -6.07 34.99
C LEU A 367 -30.63 -4.70 35.42
N PRO A 368 -31.82 -4.27 34.93
CA PRO A 368 -32.38 -2.96 35.25
C PRO A 368 -32.63 -2.75 36.74
N ASP A 369 -33.18 -3.75 37.44
CA ASP A 369 -33.47 -3.64 38.88
C ASP A 369 -32.19 -3.45 39.72
N LEU A 370 -31.05 -3.99 39.26
CA LEU A 370 -29.76 -3.78 39.91
C LEU A 370 -29.31 -2.33 39.74
N GLY A 371 -29.42 -1.79 38.52
CA GLY A 371 -29.11 -0.39 38.23
C GLY A 371 -30.01 0.58 39.01
N GLU A 372 -31.32 0.32 39.08
CA GLU A 372 -32.27 1.13 39.86
C GLU A 372 -31.92 1.15 41.34
N ARG A 373 -31.63 -0.02 41.93
CA ARG A 373 -31.20 -0.11 43.34
C ARG A 373 -29.85 0.57 43.58
N ALA A 374 -28.88 0.41 42.68
CA ALA A 374 -27.57 1.05 42.79
C ALA A 374 -27.71 2.58 42.82
N VAL A 375 -28.52 3.14 41.91
CA VAL A 375 -28.81 4.57 41.85
C VAL A 375 -29.54 5.04 43.10
N ALA A 376 -30.58 4.33 43.54
CA ALA A 376 -31.34 4.70 44.74
C ALA A 376 -30.46 4.73 46.00
N ASN A 377 -29.61 3.71 46.19
CA ASN A 377 -28.69 3.62 47.32
C ASN A 377 -27.61 4.71 47.27
N ALA A 378 -27.09 5.03 46.09
CA ALA A 378 -26.06 6.04 45.92
C ALA A 378 -26.59 7.45 46.17
N VAL A 379 -27.80 7.75 45.69
CA VAL A 379 -28.47 9.04 45.91
C VAL A 379 -28.90 9.22 47.37
N SER A 380 -29.35 8.15 48.05
CA SER A 380 -29.74 8.22 49.47
C SER A 380 -28.57 8.40 50.44
N SER A 381 -27.33 8.12 49.99
CA SER A 381 -26.13 8.16 50.83
C SER A 381 -25.45 9.54 50.87
N GLU A 382 -26.13 10.58 50.38
CA GLU A 382 -25.66 11.99 50.32
C GLU A 382 -24.27 12.18 49.69
N HIS A 383 -23.84 11.26 48.82
CA HIS A 383 -22.60 11.43 48.07
C HIS A 383 -22.74 12.61 47.10
N PRO A 384 -21.65 13.36 46.83
CA PRO A 384 -21.72 14.48 45.90
C PRO A 384 -22.26 14.00 44.53
N PRO A 385 -23.38 14.54 44.03
CA PRO A 385 -24.06 14.01 42.84
C PRO A 385 -23.19 13.93 41.60
N ALA A 386 -22.24 14.85 41.44
CA ALA A 386 -21.29 14.80 40.33
C ALA A 386 -20.25 13.68 40.43
N VAL A 387 -19.93 13.19 41.64
CA VAL A 387 -19.10 11.98 41.81
C VAL A 387 -19.86 10.75 41.30
N LEU A 388 -21.17 10.70 41.57
CA LEU A 388 -22.04 9.63 41.09
C LEU A 388 -22.22 9.68 39.57
N LEU A 389 -22.46 10.87 39.01
CA LEU A 389 -22.57 11.06 37.56
C LEU A 389 -21.31 10.59 36.84
N GLN A 390 -20.15 10.86 37.43
CA GLN A 390 -18.87 10.45 36.88
C GLN A 390 -18.58 8.96 37.04
N ALA A 391 -18.90 8.36 38.19
CA ALA A 391 -18.81 6.92 38.37
C ALA A 391 -19.73 6.17 37.38
N LEU A 392 -20.89 6.74 37.08
CA LEU A 392 -21.79 6.26 36.02
C LEU A 392 -21.14 6.37 34.63
N ALA A 393 -20.44 7.47 34.35
CA ALA A 393 -19.67 7.66 33.11
C ALA A 393 -18.61 6.56 32.92
N GLU A 394 -17.86 6.27 33.98
CA GLU A 394 -16.82 5.24 34.00
C GLU A 394 -17.42 3.85 33.79
N ALA A 395 -18.49 3.52 34.52
CA ALA A 395 -19.20 2.26 34.37
C ALA A 395 -19.71 2.05 32.93
N SER A 396 -20.24 3.13 32.34
CA SER A 396 -20.66 3.14 30.94
C SER A 396 -19.49 2.91 29.99
N MET A 397 -18.37 3.62 30.14
CA MET A 397 -17.20 3.45 29.27
C MET A 397 -16.59 2.04 29.36
N ASP A 398 -16.51 1.45 30.55
CA ASP A 398 -15.94 0.11 30.75
C ASP A 398 -16.75 -0.97 30.01
N VAL A 399 -18.08 -0.87 30.05
CA VAL A 399 -18.96 -1.80 29.32
C VAL A 399 -18.84 -1.56 27.82
N PHE A 400 -18.90 -0.32 27.36
CA PHE A 400 -18.90 -0.02 25.93
C PHE A 400 -17.53 -0.16 25.25
N LEU A 401 -16.41 -0.02 25.97
CA LEU A 401 -15.06 -0.30 25.45
C LEU A 401 -14.82 -1.79 25.25
N GLY A 402 -15.28 -2.64 26.18
CA GLY A 402 -15.22 -4.11 26.04
C GLY A 402 -16.10 -4.65 24.90
N GLN A 403 -17.08 -3.84 24.46
CA GLN A 403 -18.07 -4.16 23.42
C GLN A 403 -17.66 -3.70 22.00
N THR A 404 -16.42 -3.22 21.80
CA THR A 404 -15.90 -2.89 20.44
C THR A 404 -15.61 -4.13 19.56
N ARG A 405 -16.33 -5.24 19.76
CA ARG A 405 -16.43 -6.33 18.77
C ARG A 405 -17.42 -5.90 17.69
N ARG A 406 -17.04 -6.09 16.43
CA ARG A 406 -17.76 -5.61 15.23
C ARG A 406 -19.19 -6.15 15.03
N ASP A 407 -19.70 -7.02 15.91
CA ASP A 407 -20.89 -7.85 15.65
C ASP A 407 -21.95 -7.83 16.77
N GLU A 408 -21.96 -6.87 17.70
CA GLU A 408 -22.97 -6.85 18.77
C GLU A 408 -24.34 -6.34 18.27
N PRO A 409 -25.46 -7.03 18.58
CA PRO A 409 -26.79 -6.62 18.12
C PRO A 409 -27.19 -5.22 18.58
N LEU A 410 -27.84 -4.46 17.68
CA LEU A 410 -28.38 -3.12 17.95
C LEU A 410 -29.31 -3.10 19.20
N GLU A 411 -29.94 -4.23 19.49
CA GLU A 411 -30.80 -4.44 20.65
C GLU A 411 -30.07 -4.26 22.00
N THR A 412 -28.81 -4.69 22.09
CA THR A 412 -28.01 -4.56 23.32
C THR A 412 -27.72 -3.09 23.64
N TYR A 413 -27.44 -2.27 22.62
CA TYR A 413 -27.27 -0.83 22.80
C TYR A 413 -28.53 -0.15 23.34
N TYR A 414 -29.71 -0.59 22.89
CA TYR A 414 -30.99 -0.05 23.35
C TYR A 414 -31.32 -0.43 24.79
N ARG A 415 -31.09 -1.68 25.16
CA ARG A 415 -31.32 -2.17 26.53
C ARG A 415 -30.42 -1.43 27.53
N ASN A 416 -29.12 -1.33 27.22
CA ASN A 416 -28.15 -0.60 28.04
C ASN A 416 -28.49 0.90 28.15
N GLY A 417 -28.97 1.48 27.04
CA GLY A 417 -29.42 2.87 26.98
C GLY A 417 -30.55 3.19 27.96
N ARG A 418 -31.48 2.26 28.22
CA ARG A 418 -32.59 2.48 29.18
C ARG A 418 -32.08 2.53 30.62
N ILE A 419 -31.18 1.63 30.99
CA ILE A 419 -30.56 1.58 32.33
C ILE A 419 -29.77 2.87 32.56
N LEU A 420 -28.99 3.30 31.57
CA LEU A 420 -28.23 4.54 31.63
C LEU A 420 -29.14 5.77 31.70
N GLN A 421 -30.23 5.80 30.92
CA GLN A 421 -31.21 6.89 30.95
C GLN A 421 -31.84 7.03 32.34
N HIS A 422 -32.23 5.93 32.97
CA HIS A 422 -32.79 5.96 34.31
C HIS A 422 -31.79 6.55 35.32
N ALA A 423 -30.53 6.09 35.28
CA ALA A 423 -29.47 6.56 36.17
C ALA A 423 -29.16 8.06 35.97
N VAL A 424 -29.04 8.53 34.72
CA VAL A 424 -28.81 9.95 34.40
C VAL A 424 -29.98 10.80 34.87
N THR A 425 -31.23 10.39 34.60
CA THR A 425 -32.44 11.14 34.98
C THR A 425 -32.53 11.34 36.50
N ALA A 426 -32.06 10.38 37.29
CA ALA A 426 -32.06 10.47 38.74
C ALA A 426 -30.91 11.33 39.30
N ILE A 427 -29.73 11.29 38.69
CA ILE A 427 -28.51 11.91 39.24
C ILE A 427 -28.28 13.32 38.68
N GLU A 428 -28.48 13.55 37.39
CA GLU A 428 -28.17 14.80 36.69
C GLU A 428 -28.86 16.03 37.30
N PRO A 429 -30.16 16.01 37.66
CA PRO A 429 -30.83 17.18 38.25
C PRO A 429 -30.25 17.60 39.60
N LEU A 430 -29.54 16.69 40.29
CA LEU A 430 -28.91 16.94 41.58
C LEU A 430 -27.50 17.55 41.42
N VAL A 431 -26.95 17.58 40.21
CA VAL A 431 -25.62 18.12 39.92
C VAL A 431 -25.68 19.65 39.85
N PRO A 432 -24.90 20.39 40.64
CA PRO A 432 -24.93 21.85 40.63
C PRO A 432 -24.43 22.41 39.29
N GLU A 433 -25.04 23.48 38.77
CA GLU A 433 -24.65 24.08 37.48
C GLU A 433 -23.15 24.43 37.38
N SER A 434 -22.52 24.76 38.51
CA SER A 434 -21.07 25.00 38.60
C SER A 434 -20.19 23.85 38.11
N PHE A 435 -20.71 22.60 38.11
CA PHE A 435 -20.04 21.43 37.54
C PHE A 435 -19.87 21.55 36.02
N TYR A 436 -20.86 22.13 35.34
CA TYR A 436 -20.87 22.28 33.89
C TYR A 436 -20.16 23.55 33.38
N ALA A 437 -19.62 24.39 34.27
CA ALA A 437 -19.03 25.68 33.91
C ALA A 437 -17.87 25.59 32.89
N HIS A 438 -17.20 24.44 32.83
CA HIS A 438 -16.10 24.16 31.92
C HIS A 438 -16.33 22.88 31.09
N ALA A 439 -17.51 22.27 31.21
CA ALA A 439 -17.87 21.12 30.41
C ALA A 439 -18.06 21.55 28.95
N PRO A 440 -17.61 20.75 27.97
CA PRO A 440 -17.90 21.07 26.59
C PRO A 440 -19.41 21.11 26.35
N VAL A 441 -19.85 22.15 25.65
CA VAL A 441 -21.26 22.43 25.41
C VAL A 441 -21.65 21.86 24.06
N VAL A 442 -22.59 20.91 24.06
CA VAL A 442 -23.05 20.22 22.84
C VAL A 442 -24.50 20.56 22.60
N VAL A 443 -24.80 21.11 21.42
CA VAL A 443 -26.17 21.28 20.93
C VAL A 443 -26.51 20.08 20.06
N LEU A 444 -27.56 19.34 20.40
CA LEU A 444 -27.94 18.11 19.73
C LEU A 444 -29.38 18.21 19.21
N GLY A 445 -29.67 17.68 18.04
CA GLY A 445 -31.02 17.64 17.50
C GLY A 445 -31.15 16.73 16.29
N ASN A 446 -32.39 16.45 15.88
CA ASN A 446 -32.66 15.84 14.59
C ASN A 446 -32.71 16.89 13.50
N ALA A 447 -32.22 16.55 12.30
CA ALA A 447 -32.35 17.39 11.11
C ALA A 447 -33.83 17.76 10.84
N HIS A 448 -34.05 18.86 10.12
CA HIS A 448 -35.39 19.30 9.75
C HIS A 448 -36.14 18.18 9.02
N GLU A 449 -37.43 18.02 9.34
CA GLU A 449 -38.32 16.93 8.88
C GLU A 449 -37.91 15.51 9.33
N ASP A 450 -36.90 15.37 10.18
CA ASP A 450 -36.50 14.09 10.77
C ASP A 450 -37.07 13.91 12.19
N TYR A 451 -37.93 12.92 12.36
CA TYR A 451 -38.65 12.63 13.61
C TYR A 451 -38.11 11.37 14.34
N HIS A 452 -36.97 10.82 13.91
CA HIS A 452 -36.42 9.59 14.49
C HIS A 452 -35.56 9.90 15.72
N ASP A 453 -36.17 9.82 16.89
CA ASP A 453 -35.58 10.27 18.15
C ASP A 453 -34.59 9.28 18.80
N LEU A 454 -34.71 8.00 18.51
CA LEU A 454 -34.13 6.95 19.32
C LEU A 454 -32.60 7.04 19.41
N GLY A 455 -31.92 7.20 18.27
CA GLY A 455 -30.45 7.38 18.22
C GLY A 455 -30.00 8.67 18.90
N ARG A 456 -30.70 9.78 18.65
CA ARG A 456 -30.42 11.08 19.29
C ARG A 456 -30.49 10.97 20.81
N ARG A 457 -31.56 10.37 21.34
CA ARG A 457 -31.74 10.20 22.78
C ARG A 457 -30.57 9.43 23.39
N LEU A 458 -30.19 8.30 22.81
CA LEU A 458 -29.04 7.51 23.29
C LEU A 458 -27.74 8.31 23.33
N VAL A 459 -27.47 9.09 22.27
CA VAL A 459 -26.30 9.98 22.21
C VAL A 459 -26.37 11.04 23.30
N ALA A 460 -27.54 11.68 23.47
CA ALA A 460 -27.76 12.71 24.48
C ALA A 460 -27.52 12.16 25.90
N THR A 461 -28.10 11.01 26.22
CA THR A 461 -27.93 10.32 27.51
C THR A 461 -26.47 9.97 27.77
N SER A 462 -25.79 9.41 26.77
CA SER A 462 -24.40 9.00 26.89
C SER A 462 -23.48 10.21 27.08
N MET A 463 -23.76 11.31 26.38
CA MET A 463 -23.02 12.55 26.54
C MET A 463 -23.26 13.19 27.93
N ARG A 464 -24.50 13.21 28.42
CA ARG A 464 -24.81 13.66 29.78
C ARG A 464 -24.09 12.84 30.83
N ALA A 465 -24.14 11.50 30.69
CA ALA A 465 -23.37 10.59 31.55
C ALA A 465 -21.87 10.89 31.49
N ALA A 466 -21.31 11.17 30.30
CA ALA A 466 -19.91 11.52 30.11
C ALA A 466 -19.52 12.93 30.62
N GLY A 467 -20.46 13.68 31.23
CA GLY A 467 -20.22 14.98 31.85
C GLY A 467 -20.27 16.17 30.89
N PHE A 468 -20.83 16.01 29.69
CA PHE A 468 -21.05 17.14 28.77
C PHE A 468 -22.29 17.94 29.15
N ARG A 469 -22.29 19.25 28.86
CA ARG A 469 -23.50 20.07 28.91
C ARG A 469 -24.27 19.89 27.60
N VAL A 470 -25.32 19.07 27.62
CA VAL A 470 -26.09 18.72 26.42
C VAL A 470 -27.39 19.50 26.34
N ILE A 471 -27.48 20.38 25.34
CA ILE A 471 -28.69 21.10 24.97
C ILE A 471 -29.36 20.35 23.84
N ASP A 472 -30.43 19.64 24.16
CA ASP A 472 -31.12 18.76 23.22
C ASP A 472 -32.38 19.46 22.67
N LEU A 473 -32.30 19.88 21.40
CA LEU A 473 -33.34 20.61 20.69
C LEU A 473 -34.51 19.73 20.23
N GLY A 474 -34.37 18.40 20.33
CA GLY A 474 -35.45 17.48 20.00
C GLY A 474 -35.55 17.16 18.50
N LEU A 475 -36.78 17.11 18.01
CA LEU A 475 -37.13 16.60 16.67
C LEU A 475 -37.32 17.73 15.65
N SER A 476 -37.06 17.44 14.38
CA SER A 476 -37.33 18.37 13.25
C SER A 476 -36.79 19.78 13.46
N VAL A 477 -35.48 19.89 13.71
CA VAL A 477 -34.84 21.17 14.06
C VAL A 477 -34.29 21.84 12.80
N SER A 478 -34.64 23.11 12.58
CA SER A 478 -34.12 23.89 11.45
C SER A 478 -32.65 24.26 11.64
N ASN A 479 -31.93 24.49 10.54
CA ASN A 479 -30.52 24.89 10.60
C ASN A 479 -30.34 26.24 11.33
N GLU A 480 -31.28 27.18 11.16
CA GLU A 480 -31.30 28.46 11.86
C GLU A 480 -31.38 28.24 13.37
N THR A 481 -32.28 27.35 13.81
CA THR A 481 -32.47 27.04 15.24
C THR A 481 -31.20 26.43 15.85
N PHE A 482 -30.51 25.56 15.10
CA PHE A 482 -29.21 25.00 15.50
C PHE A 482 -28.16 26.11 15.67
N VAL A 483 -28.02 26.99 14.67
CA VAL A 483 -27.03 28.08 14.67
C VAL A 483 -27.31 29.08 15.79
N GLU A 484 -28.55 29.57 15.91
CA GLU A 484 -28.96 30.52 16.94
C GLU A 484 -28.71 29.98 18.35
N THR A 485 -29.10 28.72 18.60
CA THR A 485 -28.88 28.08 19.89
C THR A 485 -27.39 27.87 20.16
N ALA A 486 -26.63 27.40 19.17
CA ALA A 486 -25.19 27.19 19.32
C ALA A 486 -24.43 28.49 19.61
N ILE A 487 -24.86 29.61 19.02
CA ILE A 487 -24.31 30.93 19.31
C ILE A 487 -24.70 31.39 20.71
N ARG A 488 -25.99 31.35 21.04
CA ARG A 488 -26.53 31.80 22.34
C ARG A 488 -25.89 31.06 23.51
N GLU A 489 -25.77 29.74 23.39
CA GLU A 489 -25.27 28.86 24.45
C GLU A 489 -23.75 28.68 24.41
N LYS A 490 -23.06 29.32 23.46
CA LYS A 490 -21.60 29.21 23.24
C LYS A 490 -21.14 27.76 23.07
N ALA A 491 -21.89 27.00 22.26
CA ALA A 491 -21.62 25.60 21.98
C ALA A 491 -20.22 25.39 21.36
N ASP A 492 -19.60 24.28 21.72
CA ASP A 492 -18.35 23.80 21.10
C ASP A 492 -18.65 22.92 19.89
N VAL A 493 -19.74 22.15 19.95
CA VAL A 493 -20.13 21.20 18.90
C VAL A 493 -21.64 21.21 18.68
N ILE A 494 -22.06 21.17 17.41
CA ILE A 494 -23.42 20.81 16.99
C ILE A 494 -23.42 19.35 16.53
N GLY A 495 -24.29 18.55 17.13
CA GLY A 495 -24.56 17.17 16.70
C GLY A 495 -25.90 17.09 15.97
N VAL A 496 -25.87 16.57 14.74
CA VAL A 496 -27.07 16.37 13.92
C VAL A 496 -27.34 14.89 13.73
N SER A 497 -28.52 14.45 14.15
CA SER A 497 -29.02 13.09 13.91
C SER A 497 -29.94 13.07 12.68
N SER A 498 -29.70 12.15 11.75
CA SER A 498 -30.54 11.96 10.57
C SER A 498 -30.68 10.47 10.23
N LEU A 499 -31.91 9.96 10.13
CA LEU A 499 -32.17 8.59 9.68
C LEU A 499 -32.41 8.53 8.16
N LEU A 500 -32.86 9.62 7.55
CA LEU A 500 -33.25 9.65 6.14
C LEU A 500 -32.21 10.40 5.28
N LEU A 501 -31.87 9.84 4.12
CA LEU A 501 -30.86 10.43 3.23
C LEU A 501 -31.20 11.86 2.79
N HIS A 502 -32.48 12.20 2.63
CA HIS A 502 -32.88 13.55 2.23
C HIS A 502 -32.67 14.59 3.34
N THR A 503 -32.86 14.23 4.61
CA THR A 503 -32.61 15.16 5.74
C THR A 503 -31.11 15.34 6.00
N ALA A 504 -30.30 14.31 5.72
CA ALA A 504 -28.83 14.39 5.79
C ALA A 504 -28.21 15.43 4.83
N LYS A 505 -28.91 15.80 3.75
CA LYS A 505 -28.47 16.80 2.77
C LYS A 505 -28.50 18.24 3.28
N ALA A 506 -29.12 18.50 4.43
CA ALA A 506 -29.19 19.84 5.02
C ALA A 506 -27.92 20.22 5.82
N ILE A 507 -27.01 19.26 6.07
CA ILE A 507 -25.78 19.49 6.84
C ILE A 507 -24.81 20.49 6.16
N PRO A 508 -24.59 20.48 4.84
CA PRO A 508 -23.82 21.51 4.16
C PRO A 508 -24.35 22.92 4.42
N ASP A 509 -25.67 23.10 4.36
CA ASP A 509 -26.32 24.40 4.57
C ASP A 509 -26.15 24.86 6.02
N LEU A 510 -26.20 23.95 6.99
CA LEU A 510 -25.89 24.24 8.39
C LEU A 510 -24.45 24.75 8.56
N LYS A 511 -23.47 24.11 7.91
CA LYS A 511 -22.07 24.55 7.95
C LYS A 511 -21.89 25.91 7.27
N GLN A 512 -22.56 26.11 6.14
CA GLN A 512 -22.52 27.36 5.42
C GLN A 512 -23.08 28.51 6.28
N ALA A 513 -24.21 28.29 6.97
CA ALA A 513 -24.78 29.26 7.90
C ALA A 513 -23.82 29.63 9.06
N LEU A 514 -23.11 28.64 9.63
CA LEU A 514 -22.06 28.91 10.64
C LEU A 514 -20.89 29.73 10.07
N VAL A 515 -20.50 29.46 8.83
CA VAL A 515 -19.44 30.21 8.14
C VAL A 515 -19.84 31.67 7.92
N GLU A 516 -21.07 31.91 7.46
CA GLU A 516 -21.63 33.24 7.22
C GLU A 516 -21.73 34.06 8.51
N MET A 517 -22.03 33.40 9.63
CA MET A 517 -22.05 34.00 10.97
C MET A 517 -20.64 34.12 11.61
N GLY A 518 -19.58 33.74 10.90
CA GLY A 518 -18.19 33.82 11.40
C GLY A 518 -17.83 32.83 12.50
N ARG A 519 -18.64 31.77 12.71
CA ARG A 519 -18.51 30.78 13.80
C ARG A 519 -17.90 29.46 13.34
N ARG A 520 -16.74 29.52 12.68
CA ARG A 520 -15.97 28.34 12.24
C ARG A 520 -15.34 27.56 13.41
N ASP A 521 -15.40 28.11 14.61
CA ASP A 521 -14.92 27.51 15.86
C ASP A 521 -15.84 26.40 16.38
N ILE A 522 -17.11 26.37 15.95
CA ILE A 522 -18.08 25.35 16.35
C ILE A 522 -17.97 24.16 15.40
N GLY A 523 -17.64 22.98 15.94
CA GLY A 523 -17.57 21.75 15.15
C GLY A 523 -18.96 21.21 14.81
N VAL A 524 -19.13 20.63 13.62
CA VAL A 524 -20.37 19.94 13.23
C VAL A 524 -20.11 18.45 13.11
N ILE A 525 -20.74 17.65 13.97
CA ILE A 525 -20.74 16.18 13.87
C ILE A 525 -22.10 15.69 13.37
N ALA A 526 -22.07 14.66 12.53
CA ALA A 526 -23.26 14.04 11.97
C ALA A 526 -23.39 12.57 12.42
N GLY A 527 -24.60 12.04 12.43
CA GLY A 527 -24.84 10.64 12.73
C GLY A 527 -26.18 10.14 12.18
N GLY A 528 -26.40 8.85 12.33
CA GLY A 528 -27.58 8.13 11.86
C GLY A 528 -27.35 7.33 10.58
N ALA A 529 -28.35 6.55 10.15
CA ALA A 529 -28.20 5.46 9.19
C ALA A 529 -27.48 5.85 7.88
N PRO A 530 -27.77 6.99 7.21
CA PRO A 530 -27.11 7.36 5.96
C PRO A 530 -25.58 7.46 6.09
N PHE A 531 -25.09 8.00 7.20
CA PHE A 531 -23.65 8.16 7.46
C PHE A 531 -22.94 6.88 7.90
N ILE A 532 -23.71 5.86 8.30
CA ILE A 532 -23.19 4.51 8.60
C ILE A 532 -23.08 3.70 7.29
N VAL A 533 -24.09 3.81 6.42
CA VAL A 533 -24.15 3.04 5.16
C VAL A 533 -23.20 3.59 4.08
N ASP A 534 -22.99 4.91 4.00
CA ASP A 534 -22.04 5.54 3.06
C ASP A 534 -20.94 6.31 3.81
N PRO A 535 -19.74 5.73 4.01
CA PRO A 535 -18.61 6.39 4.65
C PRO A 535 -18.13 7.67 3.94
N ASP A 536 -18.38 7.83 2.63
CA ASP A 536 -17.96 9.00 1.86
C ASP A 536 -18.89 10.20 2.05
N MET A 537 -20.09 9.99 2.63
CA MET A 537 -21.02 11.07 2.96
C MET A 537 -20.40 12.13 3.89
N ARG A 538 -19.48 11.75 4.76
CA ARG A 538 -18.73 12.72 5.60
C ARG A 538 -18.05 13.78 4.74
N LYS A 539 -17.30 13.34 3.72
CA LYS A 539 -16.56 14.24 2.83
C LYS A 539 -17.52 15.02 1.93
N ARG A 540 -18.54 14.34 1.39
CA ARG A 540 -19.53 14.92 0.49
C ARG A 540 -20.32 16.06 1.13
N TYR A 541 -20.70 15.91 2.39
CA TYR A 541 -21.53 16.89 3.11
C TYR A 541 -20.75 17.75 4.11
N GLY A 542 -19.43 17.59 4.16
CA GLY A 542 -18.53 18.50 4.88
C GLY A 542 -18.55 18.40 6.40
N ALA A 543 -19.18 17.39 7.01
CA ALA A 543 -19.19 17.22 8.47
C ALA A 543 -17.78 17.02 9.04
N ASP A 544 -17.48 17.64 10.19
CA ASP A 544 -16.17 17.58 10.83
C ASP A 544 -15.89 16.21 11.44
N GLY A 545 -16.95 15.47 11.82
CA GLY A 545 -16.91 14.07 12.23
C GLY A 545 -18.23 13.34 11.99
N VAL A 546 -18.17 12.01 11.95
CA VAL A 546 -19.36 11.15 11.88
C VAL A 546 -19.33 10.18 13.05
N GLY A 547 -20.33 10.25 13.93
CA GLY A 547 -20.49 9.30 15.03
C GLY A 547 -21.36 8.12 14.60
N ARG A 548 -20.80 6.90 14.57
CA ARG A 548 -21.51 5.66 14.26
C ARG A 548 -22.10 5.00 15.50
N SER A 549 -21.70 5.46 16.69
CA SER A 549 -22.25 5.05 17.98
C SER A 549 -22.22 6.21 18.97
N PRO A 550 -22.98 6.13 20.09
CA PRO A 550 -22.90 7.12 21.17
C PRO A 550 -21.48 7.35 21.70
N TYR A 551 -20.67 6.28 21.76
CA TYR A 551 -19.28 6.37 22.23
C TYR A 551 -18.36 7.06 21.24
N GLU A 552 -18.50 6.76 19.94
CA GLU A 552 -17.72 7.45 18.91
C GLU A 552 -18.07 8.94 18.88
N ALA A 553 -19.34 9.29 19.09
CA ALA A 553 -19.76 10.68 19.22
C ALA A 553 -19.07 11.39 20.41
N ILE A 554 -18.98 10.74 21.57
CA ILE A 554 -18.23 11.26 22.74
C ILE A 554 -16.74 11.48 22.40
N ARG A 555 -16.09 10.52 21.76
CA ARG A 555 -14.68 10.64 21.35
C ARG A 555 -14.46 11.78 20.36
N LEU A 556 -15.35 11.92 19.39
CA LEU A 556 -15.29 12.99 18.39
C LEU A 556 -15.43 14.36 19.01
N VAL A 557 -16.39 14.55 19.92
CA VAL A 557 -16.53 15.83 20.65
C VAL A 557 -15.25 16.15 21.42
N ARG A 558 -14.68 15.19 22.17
CA ARG A 558 -13.41 15.40 22.90
C ARG A 558 -12.26 15.79 21.97
N HIS A 559 -12.16 15.15 20.81
CA HIS A 559 -11.14 15.43 19.81
C HIS A 559 -11.29 16.81 19.18
N LEU A 560 -12.52 17.24 18.85
CA LEU A 560 -12.77 18.55 18.27
C LEU A 560 -12.50 19.66 19.28
N VAL A 561 -12.93 19.48 20.53
CA VAL A 561 -12.71 20.45 21.62
C VAL A 561 -11.23 20.59 21.99
N SER A 562 -10.45 19.50 21.94
CA SER A 562 -9.01 19.56 22.20
C SER A 562 -8.24 20.29 21.10
N ARG A 563 -8.64 20.12 19.82
CA ARG A 563 -8.08 20.83 18.66
C ARG A 563 -8.32 22.34 18.69
N SER A 564 -9.46 22.78 19.21
CA SER A 564 -9.81 24.20 19.34
C SER A 564 -9.13 24.90 20.54
N GLY A 565 -8.21 24.23 21.26
CA GLY A 565 -7.36 24.84 22.29
C GLY A 565 -8.00 25.09 23.67
N ARG A 566 -9.28 24.78 23.87
CA ARG A 566 -9.97 25.06 25.15
C ARG A 566 -9.53 24.16 26.31
N ILE A 567 -9.07 22.93 26.07
CA ILE A 567 -8.57 22.05 27.15
C ILE A 567 -7.22 22.55 27.73
N ALA A 568 -6.38 23.19 26.92
CA ALA A 568 -5.12 23.81 27.39
C ALA A 568 -5.36 25.06 28.26
N THR A 569 -6.53 25.69 28.14
CA THR A 569 -6.87 26.91 28.88
C THR A 569 -7.39 26.63 30.29
N LEU A 570 -7.90 25.42 30.53
CA LEU A 570 -8.36 24.98 31.86
C LEU A 570 -7.21 24.63 32.80
N ALA A 571 -6.08 24.16 32.28
CA ALA A 571 -4.87 23.87 33.06
C ALA A 571 -4.06 25.14 33.42
N SER A 572 -4.29 26.27 32.74
CA SER A 572 -3.43 27.46 32.86
C SER A 572 -4.08 28.68 33.54
N GLY A 573 -5.35 28.59 33.95
CA GLY A 573 -6.00 29.65 34.75
C GLY A 573 -5.99 31.04 34.11
N ARG A 574 -5.85 31.15 32.79
CA ARG A 574 -5.81 32.44 32.07
C ARG A 574 -6.94 32.48 31.04
N ARG A 575 -8.00 33.23 31.34
CA ARG A 575 -8.82 33.83 30.28
C ARG A 575 -8.08 35.07 29.77
N ALA A 576 -7.85 35.14 28.46
CA ALA A 576 -7.57 36.41 27.80
C ALA A 576 -8.84 37.28 27.88
N ALA A 577 -8.62 38.59 28.05
CA ALA A 577 -9.60 39.64 28.31
C ALA A 577 -10.74 39.71 27.28
#